data_AF-A0A2S5W3K1-F1
#
_entry.id   AF-A0A2S5W3K1-F1
#
_cell.length_a   1.000
_cell.length_b   1.000
_cell.length_c   1.000
_cell.angle_alpha   90.00
_cell.angle_beta   90.00
_cell.angle_gamma   90.00
#
_symmetry.space_group_name_H-M   'P 1'
#
loop_
_entity.id
_entity.type
_entity.pdbx_description
1 polymer ?
#
loop_
_entity_poly.entity_id
_entity_poly.type
_entity_poly.pdbx_seq_one_letter_code
_entity_poly.pdbx_strand_id
1 'polypeptide(L)' 'MLPRKRLLVPGALAATLVVAAITGCAPTVALDPASNATDPGCAEVMVRLPETVADQPSRETNAQATA' A
#
# COMPACT_ATOMS: atom_id res chain seq x y z
N MET A 1 19.41 27.88 32.59
CA MET A 1 18.03 27.84 32.06
C MET A 1 18.10 27.72 30.54
N LEU A 2 18.09 26.51 29.99
CA LEU A 2 18.10 26.31 28.54
C LEU A 2 16.73 26.76 27.98
N PRO A 3 16.68 27.60 26.94
CA PRO A 3 15.42 28.17 26.48
C PRO A 3 14.52 27.07 25.92
N ARG A 4 13.33 26.89 26.51
CA ARG A 4 12.29 25.89 26.11
C ARG A 4 12.06 25.84 24.59
N LYS A 5 12.26 26.95 23.88
CA LYS A 5 12.17 27.05 22.41
C LYS A 5 13.17 26.16 21.65
N ARG A 6 14.36 25.88 22.22
CA ARG A 6 15.37 25.00 21.58
C ARG A 6 15.01 23.52 21.65
N LEU A 7 14.12 23.12 22.56
CA LEU A 7 13.68 21.73 22.71
C LEU A 7 12.50 21.36 21.79
N LEU A 8 11.73 22.35 21.31
CA LEU A 8 10.52 22.11 20.51
C LEU A 8 10.80 21.72 19.05
N VAL A 9 11.89 22.23 18.47
CA VAL A 9 12.29 21.96 17.08
C VAL A 9 12.60 20.47 16.82
N PRO A 10 13.43 19.78 17.63
CA PRO A 10 13.71 18.36 17.39
C PRO A 10 12.49 17.46 17.62
N GLY A 11 11.59 17.82 18.55
CA GLY A 11 10.37 17.06 18.80
C GLY A 11 9.39 17.07 17.63
N ALA A 12 9.22 18.23 16.98
CA ALA A 12 8.37 18.35 15.79
C ALA A 12 8.89 17.52 14.61
N LEU A 13 10.20 17.54 14.37
CA LEU A 13 10.82 16.77 13.29
C LEU A 13 10.67 15.25 13.51
N ALA A 14 10.89 14.79 14.74
CA ALA A 14 10.70 13.38 15.10
C ALA A 14 9.24 12.93 14.91
N ALA A 15 8.28 13.76 15.33
CA ALA A 15 6.86 13.47 15.14
C ALA A 15 6.49 13.37 13.65
N THR A 16 6.98 14.29 12.81
CA THR A 16 6.72 14.23 11.36
C THR A 16 7.30 12.98 10.70
N LEU A 17 8.48 12.55 11.14
CA LEU A 17 9.13 11.32 10.64
C LEU A 17 8.33 10.07 11.01
N VAL A 18 7.84 9.98 12.24
CA VAL A 18 7.01 8.86 12.69
C VAL A 18 5.71 8.78 11.89
N VAL A 19 5.04 9.93 11.69
CA VAL A 19 3.81 9.98 10.89
C VAL A 19 4.06 9.55 9.45
N ALA A 20 5.13 10.05 8.82
CA ALA A 20 5.48 9.67 7.45
C ALA A 20 5.86 8.18 7.33
N ALA A 21 6.45 7.58 8.36
CA ALA A 21 6.81 6.16 8.35
C ALA A 21 5.59 5.22 8.38
N ILE A 22 4.50 5.62 9.05
CA ILE A 22 3.30 4.77 9.18
C ILE A 22 2.28 4.98 8.06
N THR A 23 2.37 6.05 7.26
CA THR A 23 1.39 6.34 6.19
C THR A 23 1.40 5.31 5.05
N GLY A 24 2.43 4.48 4.95
CA GLY A 24 2.51 3.38 3.97
C GLY A 24 1.96 2.03 4.47
N CYS A 25 1.52 1.92 5.73
CA CYS A 25 1.09 0.66 6.32
C CYS A 25 -0.38 0.33 5.95
N ALA A 26 -0.66 0.18 4.65
CA ALA A 26 -1.95 -0.30 4.16
C ALA A 26 -1.98 -1.85 4.17
N PRO A 27 -3.04 -2.49 4.68
CA PRO A 27 -3.13 -3.94 4.69
C PRO A 27 -3.37 -4.49 3.27
N THR A 28 -2.67 -5.57 2.94
CA THR A 28 -2.97 -6.41 1.79
C THR A 28 -4.36 -7.04 1.95
N VAL A 29 -5.17 -7.02 0.89
CA VAL A 29 -6.47 -7.69 0.89
C VAL A 29 -6.28 -9.19 0.68
N ALA A 30 -6.84 -10.00 1.58
CA ALA A 30 -6.87 -11.45 1.43
C ALA A 30 -7.95 -11.85 0.41
N LEU A 31 -7.55 -12.57 -0.63
CA LEU A 31 -8.43 -13.12 -1.66
C LEU A 31 -8.46 -14.65 -1.58
N ASP A 32 -9.63 -15.23 -1.83
CA ASP A 32 -9.75 -16.64 -2.15
C ASP A 32 -9.37 -16.87 -3.63
N PRO A 33 -8.50 -17.86 -3.93
CA PRO A 33 -8.15 -18.16 -5.31
C PRO A 33 -9.38 -18.58 -6.14
N ALA A 34 -9.55 -17.97 -7.32
CA ALA A 34 -10.51 -18.46 -8.30
C ALA A 34 -10.09 -19.85 -8.83
N SER A 35 -11.06 -20.62 -9.36
CA SER A 35 -10.81 -21.98 -9.86
C SER A 35 -9.67 -22.07 -10.89
N ASN A 36 -9.52 -21.02 -11.70
CA ASN A 36 -8.53 -20.92 -12.78
C ASN A 36 -7.42 -19.90 -12.44
N ALA A 37 -7.14 -19.65 -11.17
CA ALA A 37 -6.14 -18.65 -10.75
C ALA A 37 -4.72 -18.92 -11.31
N THR A 38 -4.40 -20.17 -11.64
CA THR A 38 -3.10 -20.58 -12.22
C THR A 38 -3.14 -20.71 -13.75
N ASP A 39 -4.24 -20.34 -14.41
CA ASP A 39 -4.33 -20.38 -15.87
C ASP A 39 -3.41 -19.31 -16.49
N PRO A 40 -2.51 -19.66 -17.44
CA PRO A 40 -1.63 -18.66 -18.09
C PRO A 40 -2.38 -17.53 -18.80
N GLY A 41 -3.60 -17.79 -19.29
CA GLY A 41 -4.46 -16.77 -19.86
C GLY A 41 -4.99 -15.76 -18.83
N CYS A 42 -5.00 -16.11 -17.54
CA CYS A 42 -5.33 -15.18 -16.46
C CYS A 42 -4.29 -14.04 -16.38
N ALA A 43 -3.01 -14.35 -16.57
CA ALA A 43 -1.93 -13.37 -16.56
C ALA A 43 -2.14 -12.27 -17.61
N GLU A 44 -2.52 -12.65 -18.83
CA GLU A 44 -2.78 -11.73 -19.94
C GLU A 44 -3.90 -10.72 -19.62
N VAL A 45 -4.91 -11.15 -18.84
CA VAL A 45 -6.00 -10.25 -18.41
C VAL A 45 -5.52 -9.34 -17.27
N MET A 46 -4.79 -9.88 -16.29
CA MET A 46 -4.31 -9.12 -15.13
C MET A 46 -3.35 -7.99 -15.53
N VAL A 47 -2.39 -8.24 -16.41
CA VAL A 47 -1.37 -7.24 -16.83
C VAL A 47 -1.95 -6.11 -17.69
N ARG A 48 -3.17 -6.29 -18.22
CA ARG A 48 -3.89 -5.30 -19.02
C ARG A 48 -4.98 -4.56 -18.24
N LEU A 49 -5.13 -4.87 -16.95
CA LEU A 49 -6.16 -4.24 -16.13
C LEU A 49 -5.86 -2.73 -15.98
N PRO A 50 -6.86 -1.85 -16.20
CA PRO A 50 -6.67 -0.42 -15.99
C PRO A 50 -6.52 -0.09 -14.50
N GLU A 51 -5.99 1.11 -14.21
CA GLU A 51 -5.83 1.63 -12.84
C GLU A 51 -7.16 1.70 -12.05
N THR A 52 -8.29 1.74 -12.75
CA THR A 52 -9.62 1.75 -12.14
C THR A 52 -10.56 0.77 -12.82
N VAL A 53 -11.34 0.04 -12.01
CA VAL A 53 -12.40 -0.88 -12.47
C VAL A 53 -13.66 -0.57 -11.70
N ALA A 54 -14.78 -0.34 -12.40
CA ALA A 54 -16.05 0.05 -11.77
C ALA A 54 -15.89 1.22 -10.76
N ASP A 55 -15.17 2.26 -11.19
CA ASP A 55 -14.82 3.45 -10.38
C ASP A 55 -14.00 3.17 -9.10
N GLN A 56 -13.46 1.95 -8.94
CA GLN A 56 -12.59 1.59 -7.83
C GLN A 56 -11.13 1.60 -8.25
N PRO A 57 -10.22 2.21 -7.45
CA PRO A 57 -8.78 2.15 -7.71
C PRO A 57 -8.23 0.74 -7.44
N SER A 58 -7.11 0.42 -8.09
CA SER A 58 -6.33 -0.79 -7.82
C SER A 58 -5.98 -0.94 -6.35
N ARG A 59 -5.91 -2.20 -5.88
CA ARG A 59 -5.53 -2.54 -4.51
C ARG A 59 -4.59 -3.74 -4.49
N GLU A 60 -3.62 -3.64 -3.58
CA GLU A 60 -2.71 -4.74 -3.28
C GLU A 60 -3.46 -5.90 -2.64
N THR A 61 -3.27 -7.09 -3.19
CA THR A 61 -3.85 -8.35 -2.71
C THR A 61 -2.77 -9.38 -2.45
N ASN A 62 -3.11 -10.45 -1.75
CA ASN A 62 -2.22 -11.59 -1.56
C ASN A 62 -2.23 -12.57 -2.75
N ALA A 63 -2.80 -12.18 -3.90
CA ALA A 63 -2.77 -13.00 -5.10
C ALA A 63 -1.32 -13.33 -5.51
N GLN A 64 -1.03 -14.61 -5.74
CA GLN A 64 0.31 -15.11 -6.08
C GLN A 64 0.43 -15.57 -7.54
N ALA A 65 -0.63 -15.35 -8.34
CA ALA A 65 -0.58 -15.67 -9.76
C ALA A 65 0.47 -14.77 -10.43
N THR A 66 1.27 -15.33 -11.34
CA THR A 66 2.26 -14.58 -12.09
C THR A 66 1.52 -13.63 -13.04
N ALA A 67 1.52 -12.34 -12.72
CA ALA A 67 1.24 -11.23 -13.64
C ALA A 67 2.57 -10.73 -14.20
#